data_AF-A0A261AZF9-F1
#
_entry.id   AF-A0A261AZF9-F1
#
_cell.length_a   1.000
_cell.length_b   1.000
_cell.length_c   1.000
_cell.angle_alpha   90.00
_cell.angle_beta   90.00
_cell.angle_gamma   90.00
#
_symmetry.space_group_name_H-M   'P 1'
#
loop_
_entity.id
_entity.type
_entity.pdbx_description
1 polymer ?
#
loop_
_entity_poly.entity_id
_entity_poly.type
_entity_poly.pdbx_seq_one_letter_code
_entity_poly.pdbx_strand_id
1 'polypeptide(L)'
;MEETPRKRNQFTANVDEALHNEGVDGLEERKKKAIAEEAEKKKKKEEMAAKKKLEQAQAIGMMFMSLKFEEFSKQTRLNEMVRCRGEDLVSNFRDAALFIKNRMGNLAEGTIFNNVAQLGAVFLGVDRSTVLYRSERLTNPGEARAWRKVKLSRKQLRHRAASKLTSDDKKQLLGYLQTCWKEEKPVTLLSLLEWAREAIDFQYGKPTLGYVLGGMGLAF
;
A
#
# COMPACT_ATOMS: atom_id res chain seq x y z
N MET A 1 37.77 79.57 39.21
CA MET A 1 37.28 78.18 39.14
C MET A 1 35.90 78.20 39.76
N GLU A 2 34.85 77.88 39.01
CA GLU A 2 33.55 77.56 39.58
C GLU A 2 32.77 76.76 38.52
N GLU A 3 32.84 75.44 38.61
CA GLU A 3 31.99 74.52 37.85
C GLU A 3 30.64 74.40 38.56
N THR A 4 29.57 74.80 37.88
CA THR A 4 28.20 74.59 38.35
C THR A 4 27.84 73.09 38.32
N PRO A 5 27.26 72.51 39.39
CA PRO A 5 26.88 71.11 39.41
C PRO A 5 25.63 70.87 38.56
N ARG A 6 25.72 69.92 37.63
CA ARG A 6 24.57 69.43 36.84
C ARG A 6 23.55 68.78 37.79
N LYS A 7 22.33 69.33 37.83
CA LYS A 7 21.17 68.71 38.49
C LYS A 7 20.93 67.33 37.89
N ARG A 8 21.13 66.26 38.67
CA ARG A 8 20.62 64.91 38.36
C ARG A 8 19.10 65.02 38.23
N ASN A 9 18.57 64.62 37.07
CA ASN A 9 17.14 64.55 36.81
C ASN A 9 16.46 63.65 37.86
N GLN A 10 15.49 64.17 38.61
CA GLN A 10 14.69 63.43 39.59
C GLN A 10 14.00 62.19 39.00
N PHE A 11 13.87 62.12 37.68
CA PHE A 11 13.34 60.96 36.97
C PHE A 11 14.20 59.70 37.10
N THR A 12 15.53 59.81 37.15
CA THR A 12 16.41 58.61 37.26
C THR A 12 16.46 58.09 38.69
N ALA A 13 16.31 58.96 39.70
CA ALA A 13 16.27 58.54 41.11
C ALA A 13 14.99 57.74 41.44
N ASN A 14 13.84 58.13 40.88
CA ASN A 14 12.58 57.43 41.12
C ASN A 14 12.51 56.05 40.43
N VAL A 15 13.25 55.83 39.36
CA VAL A 15 13.32 54.52 38.68
C VAL A 15 14.22 53.57 39.47
N ASP A 16 15.32 54.07 40.03
CA ASP A 16 16.22 53.27 40.87
C ASP A 16 15.59 52.92 42.23
N GLU A 17 14.79 53.81 42.83
CA GLU A 17 14.01 53.51 44.05
C GLU A 17 12.85 52.52 43.81
N ALA A 18 12.20 52.57 42.64
CA ALA A 18 11.17 51.61 42.28
C ALA A 18 11.75 50.21 42.00
N LEU A 19 12.98 50.13 41.49
CA LEU A 19 13.71 48.87 41.26
C LEU A 19 14.28 48.27 42.55
N HIS A 20 14.60 49.10 43.56
CA HIS A 20 15.13 48.61 44.84
C HIS A 20 14.04 48.17 45.85
N ASN A 21 12.77 48.56 45.66
CA ASN A 21 11.65 48.16 46.52
C ASN A 21 10.93 46.87 46.09
N GLU A 22 11.23 46.32 44.91
CA GLU A 22 10.83 44.96 44.54
C GLU A 22 11.99 44.01 44.83
N GLY A 23 12.01 43.44 46.04
CA GLY A 23 12.99 42.41 46.41
C GLY A 23 13.02 41.24 45.41
N VAL A 24 14.15 40.53 45.38
CA VAL A 24 14.43 39.35 44.52
C VAL A 24 13.24 38.35 44.48
N ASP A 25 12.49 38.26 45.58
CA ASP A 25 11.28 37.44 45.74
C ASP A 25 10.12 37.82 44.81
N GLY A 26 9.91 39.12 44.53
CA GLY A 26 8.83 39.58 43.66
C GLY A 26 9.06 39.23 42.18
N LEU A 27 10.32 39.14 41.77
CA LEU A 27 10.72 38.80 40.40
C LEU A 27 10.68 37.28 40.17
N GLU A 28 10.99 36.47 41.18
CA GLU A 28 10.79 35.02 41.17
C GLU A 28 9.29 34.63 41.17
N GLU A 29 8.46 35.31 41.94
CA GLU A 29 7.01 35.08 41.93
C GLU A 29 6.37 35.40 40.57
N ARG A 30 6.79 36.48 39.92
CA ARG A 30 6.34 36.82 38.56
C ARG A 30 6.74 35.76 37.54
N LYS A 31 7.96 35.23 37.62
CA LYS A 31 8.41 34.10 36.77
C LYS A 31 7.60 32.83 37.01
N LYS A 32 7.35 32.46 38.28
CA LYS A 32 6.53 31.29 38.64
C LYS A 32 5.09 31.44 38.14
N LYS A 33 4.49 32.63 38.25
CA LYS A 33 3.15 32.92 37.71
C LYS A 33 3.11 32.85 36.18
N ALA A 34 4.11 33.40 35.48
CA ALA A 34 4.19 33.33 34.02
C ALA A 34 4.33 31.87 33.50
N ILE A 35 5.16 31.05 34.18
CA ILE A 35 5.32 29.63 33.85
C ILE A 35 4.00 28.86 34.09
N ALA A 36 3.31 29.14 35.20
CA ALA A 36 2.02 28.52 35.50
C ALA A 36 0.94 28.92 34.48
N GLU A 37 0.88 30.19 34.07
CA GLU A 37 -0.06 30.68 33.06
C GLU A 37 0.22 30.08 31.67
N GLU A 38 1.50 29.92 31.29
CA GLU A 38 1.87 29.26 30.04
C GLU A 38 1.54 27.76 30.06
N ALA A 39 1.74 27.09 31.20
CA ALA A 39 1.38 25.69 31.38
C ALA A 39 -0.15 25.49 31.32
N GLU A 40 -0.94 26.40 31.88
CA GLU A 40 -2.40 26.35 31.80
C GLU A 40 -2.89 26.61 30.37
N LYS A 41 -2.28 27.55 29.65
CA LYS A 41 -2.56 27.78 28.21
C LYS A 41 -2.20 26.55 27.36
N LYS A 42 -1.10 25.86 27.66
CA LYS A 42 -0.73 24.59 26.98
C LYS A 42 -1.75 23.48 27.26
N LYS A 43 -2.13 23.26 28.52
CA LYS A 43 -3.17 22.28 28.89
C LYS A 43 -4.50 22.56 28.20
N LYS A 44 -4.95 23.83 28.18
CA LYS A 44 -6.18 24.24 27.48
C LYS A 44 -6.10 24.01 25.97
N LYS A 45 -4.95 24.26 25.34
CA LYS A 45 -4.72 23.96 23.92
C LYS A 45 -4.75 22.46 23.62
N GLU A 46 -4.14 21.65 24.47
CA GLU A 46 -4.13 20.19 24.33
C GLU A 46 -5.53 19.60 24.50
N GLU A 47 -6.29 20.05 25.50
CA GLU A 47 -7.67 19.60 25.73
C GLU A 47 -8.58 19.98 24.55
N MET A 48 -8.43 21.20 24.02
CA MET A 48 -9.16 21.64 22.83
C MET A 48 -8.77 20.83 21.58
N ALA A 49 -7.49 20.50 21.41
CA ALA A 49 -7.02 19.64 20.31
C ALA A 49 -7.54 18.20 20.43
N ALA A 50 -7.61 17.66 21.65
CA ALA A 50 -8.18 16.33 21.91
C ALA A 50 -9.68 16.27 21.59
N LYS A 51 -10.46 17.28 22.01
CA LYS A 51 -11.89 17.39 21.66
C LYS A 51 -12.09 17.45 20.15
N LYS A 52 -11.32 18.28 19.44
CA LYS A 52 -11.37 18.35 17.97
C LYS A 52 -11.03 17.02 17.28
N LYS A 53 -10.05 16.27 17.79
CA LYS A 53 -9.72 14.93 17.27
C LYS A 53 -10.86 13.94 17.48
N LEU A 54 -11.53 13.99 18.63
CA LEU A 54 -12.67 13.12 18.92
C LEU A 54 -13.85 13.42 17.99
N GLU A 55 -14.18 14.69 17.80
CA GLU A 55 -15.21 15.14 16.85
C GLU A 55 -14.88 14.72 15.41
N GLN A 56 -13.63 14.87 14.98
CA GLN A 56 -13.16 14.39 13.68
C GLN A 56 -13.33 12.87 13.53
N ALA A 57 -12.94 12.09 14.55
CA ALA A 57 -13.10 10.63 14.53
C ALA A 57 -14.57 10.21 14.43
N GLN A 58 -15.47 10.90 15.16
CA GLN A 58 -16.91 10.67 15.09
C GLN A 58 -17.46 10.99 13.69
N ALA A 59 -17.07 12.12 13.11
CA ALA A 59 -17.50 12.51 11.76
C ALA A 59 -17.03 11.49 10.70
N ILE A 60 -15.78 11.02 10.81
CA ILE A 60 -15.25 9.96 9.94
C ILE A 60 -16.06 8.67 10.12
N GLY A 61 -16.31 8.24 11.36
CA GLY A 61 -17.08 7.03 11.65
C GLY A 61 -18.48 7.06 11.06
N MET A 62 -19.19 8.19 11.22
CA MET A 62 -20.52 8.40 10.63
C MET A 62 -20.50 8.33 9.10
N MET A 63 -19.45 8.89 8.47
CA MET A 63 -19.27 8.81 7.02
C MET A 63 -19.09 7.37 6.54
N PHE A 64 -18.24 6.59 7.20
CA PHE A 64 -18.04 5.18 6.85
C PHE A 64 -19.31 4.34 7.00
N MET A 65 -20.11 4.59 8.03
CA MET A 65 -21.40 3.91 8.20
C MET A 65 -22.43 4.29 7.11
N SER A 66 -22.26 5.45 6.46
CA SER A 66 -23.15 5.89 5.38
C SER A 66 -22.80 5.31 4.01
N LEU A 67 -21.62 4.72 3.85
CA LEU A 67 -21.16 4.18 2.56
C LEU A 67 -21.95 2.92 2.19
N LYS A 68 -22.41 2.88 0.94
CA LYS A 68 -23.17 1.75 0.37
C LYS A 68 -22.41 1.12 -0.79
N PHE A 69 -22.48 -0.20 -0.92
CA PHE A 69 -21.75 -0.92 -1.98
C PHE A 69 -22.22 -0.55 -3.39
N GLU A 70 -23.46 -0.10 -3.54
CA GLU A 70 -24.08 0.33 -4.79
C GLU A 70 -23.48 1.63 -5.32
N GLU A 71 -22.92 2.47 -4.44
CA GLU A 71 -22.33 3.76 -4.80
C GLU A 71 -20.93 3.60 -5.44
N PHE A 72 -20.29 2.46 -5.22
CA PHE A 72 -19.01 2.15 -5.84
C PHE A 72 -19.24 1.67 -7.27
N SER A 73 -18.65 2.38 -8.25
CA SER A 73 -18.73 1.96 -9.65
C SER A 73 -18.09 0.58 -9.83
N LYS A 74 -18.90 -0.46 -10.05
CA LYS A 74 -18.39 -1.77 -10.46
C LYS A 74 -18.05 -1.71 -11.95
N GLN A 75 -16.88 -2.23 -12.33
CA GLN A 75 -16.65 -2.57 -13.72
C GLN A 75 -17.63 -3.67 -14.13
N THR A 76 -18.59 -3.32 -14.98
CA THR A 76 -19.63 -4.22 -15.51
C THR A 76 -19.09 -5.29 -16.48
N ARG A 77 -17.81 -5.22 -16.86
CA ARG A 77 -17.17 -6.14 -17.82
C ARG A 77 -16.24 -7.14 -17.15
N LEU A 78 -16.64 -7.75 -16.04
CA LEU A 78 -15.83 -8.77 -15.31
C LEU A 78 -16.00 -10.20 -15.87
N ASN A 79 -16.17 -10.36 -17.17
CA ASN A 79 -16.39 -11.68 -17.80
C ASN A 79 -15.10 -12.35 -18.33
N GLU A 80 -13.90 -11.83 -18.04
CA GLU A 80 -12.65 -12.39 -18.54
C GLU A 80 -11.60 -12.65 -17.45
N MET A 81 -10.72 -13.62 -17.71
CA MET A 81 -9.65 -14.08 -16.82
C MET A 81 -8.85 -12.93 -16.19
N VAL A 82 -8.81 -12.91 -14.86
CA VAL A 82 -8.10 -11.94 -13.98
C VAL A 82 -6.62 -11.74 -14.34
N ARG A 83 -5.98 -12.77 -14.94
CA ARG A 83 -4.53 -12.83 -15.21
C ARG A 83 -3.98 -11.70 -16.09
N CYS A 84 -4.82 -11.06 -16.91
CA CYS A 84 -4.40 -9.97 -17.81
C CYS A 84 -4.94 -8.60 -17.38
N ARG A 85 -5.43 -8.47 -16.14
CA ARG A 85 -6.20 -7.32 -15.68
C ARG A 85 -5.63 -6.62 -14.43
N GLY A 86 -4.33 -6.75 -14.16
CA GLY A 86 -3.69 -6.06 -13.02
C GLY A 86 -3.91 -4.54 -13.03
N GLU A 87 -3.93 -3.93 -14.20
CA GLU A 87 -4.22 -2.49 -14.38
C GLU A 87 -5.69 -2.14 -14.06
N ASP A 88 -6.63 -3.07 -14.34
CA ASP A 88 -8.04 -2.90 -13.98
C ASP A 88 -8.23 -2.96 -12.46
N LEU A 89 -7.46 -3.81 -11.76
CA LEU A 89 -7.48 -3.87 -10.30
C LEU A 89 -6.97 -2.56 -9.68
N VAL A 90 -5.86 -2.03 -10.22
CA VAL A 90 -5.26 -0.77 -9.76
C VAL A 90 -6.21 0.42 -10.00
N SER A 91 -6.84 0.48 -11.17
CA SER A 91 -7.82 1.54 -11.49
C SER A 91 -9.09 1.43 -10.64
N ASN A 92 -9.66 0.24 -10.48
CA ASN A 92 -10.83 0.02 -9.61
C ASN A 92 -10.55 0.42 -8.16
N PHE A 93 -9.39 0.02 -7.63
CA PHE A 93 -8.99 0.42 -6.29
C PHE A 93 -8.84 1.93 -6.16
N ARG A 94 -8.14 2.57 -7.11
CA ARG A 94 -7.96 4.02 -7.10
C ARG A 94 -9.30 4.74 -7.14
N ASP A 95 -10.22 4.33 -8.01
CA ASP A 95 -11.54 4.95 -8.15
C ASP A 95 -12.36 4.83 -6.86
N ALA A 96 -12.35 3.65 -6.23
CA ALA A 96 -13.00 3.44 -4.93
C ALA A 96 -12.37 4.28 -3.81
N ALA A 97 -11.04 4.34 -3.74
CA ALA A 97 -10.33 5.12 -2.74
C ALA A 97 -10.49 6.64 -2.96
N LEU A 98 -10.54 7.10 -4.21
CA LEU A 98 -10.85 8.49 -4.56
C LEU A 98 -12.29 8.85 -4.21
N PHE A 99 -13.24 7.94 -4.44
CA PHE A 99 -14.63 8.15 -4.02
C PHE A 99 -14.73 8.39 -2.52
N ILE A 100 -14.08 7.53 -1.71
CA ILE A 100 -14.02 7.69 -0.25
C ILE A 100 -13.32 9.01 0.13
N LYS A 101 -12.18 9.34 -0.49
CA LYS A 101 -11.46 10.60 -0.25
C LYS A 101 -12.35 11.81 -0.52
N ASN A 102 -13.04 11.82 -1.66
CA ASN A 102 -13.92 12.92 -2.06
C ASN A 102 -15.11 13.06 -1.11
N ARG A 103 -15.65 11.94 -0.60
CA ARG A 103 -16.71 11.94 0.40
C ARG A 103 -16.25 12.46 1.76
N MET A 104 -15.00 12.18 2.14
CA MET A 104 -14.38 12.70 3.36
C MET A 104 -14.05 14.20 3.26
N GLY A 105 -13.78 14.71 2.06
CA GLY A 105 -13.35 16.10 1.85
C GLY A 105 -12.12 16.43 2.69
N ASN A 106 -12.20 17.50 3.48
CA ASN A 106 -11.11 17.95 4.35
C ASN A 106 -10.78 16.95 5.48
N LEU A 107 -11.72 16.09 5.86
CA LEU A 107 -11.48 15.04 6.86
C LEU A 107 -10.51 13.96 6.38
N ALA A 108 -10.23 13.91 5.06
CA ALA A 108 -9.21 13.03 4.53
C ALA A 108 -7.80 13.45 4.98
N GLU A 109 -7.58 14.74 5.26
CA GLU A 109 -6.30 15.26 5.75
C GLU A 109 -6.00 14.67 7.13
N GLY A 110 -4.88 13.93 7.23
CA GLY A 110 -4.52 13.19 8.44
C GLY A 110 -4.93 11.71 8.43
N THR A 111 -5.57 11.22 7.36
CA THR A 111 -5.90 9.79 7.19
C THR A 111 -5.12 9.14 6.04
N ILE A 112 -5.18 7.81 5.96
CA ILE A 112 -4.56 7.05 4.86
C ILE A 112 -5.15 7.39 3.48
N PHE A 113 -6.35 7.97 3.43
CA PHE A 113 -7.02 8.38 2.19
C PHE A 113 -6.48 9.70 1.62
N ASN A 114 -5.67 10.46 2.37
CA ASN A 114 -5.03 11.66 1.84
C ASN A 114 -4.14 11.31 0.63
N ASN A 115 -3.39 10.20 0.73
CA ASN A 115 -2.49 9.73 -0.32
C ASN A 115 -2.97 8.40 -0.91
N VAL A 116 -3.94 8.49 -1.83
CA VAL A 116 -4.52 7.32 -2.51
C VAL A 116 -3.48 6.48 -3.25
N ALA A 117 -2.42 7.09 -3.80
CA ALA A 117 -1.37 6.35 -4.49
C ALA A 117 -0.54 5.48 -3.53
N GLN A 118 -0.17 6.03 -2.36
CA GLN A 118 0.52 5.27 -1.32
C GLN A 118 -0.40 4.19 -0.73
N LEU A 119 -1.67 4.52 -0.51
CA LEU A 119 -2.67 3.56 -0.07
C LEU A 119 -2.79 2.39 -1.05
N GLY A 120 -2.91 2.66 -2.35
CA GLY A 120 -2.98 1.64 -3.38
C GLY A 120 -1.72 0.78 -3.45
N ALA A 121 -0.53 1.38 -3.24
CA ALA A 121 0.72 0.64 -3.23
C ALA A 121 0.76 -0.41 -2.12
N VAL A 122 0.36 -0.01 -0.91
CA VAL A 122 0.32 -0.89 0.27
C VAL A 122 -0.74 -1.98 0.12
N PHE A 123 -1.94 -1.65 -0.34
CA PHE A 123 -3.05 -2.62 -0.45
C PHE A 123 -2.90 -3.60 -1.62
N LEU A 124 -2.32 -3.16 -2.74
CA LEU A 124 -2.16 -4.00 -3.93
C LEU A 124 -0.80 -4.68 -4.00
N GLY A 125 0.14 -4.35 -3.10
CA GLY A 125 1.49 -4.92 -3.09
C GLY A 125 2.32 -4.51 -4.31
N VAL A 126 2.13 -3.29 -4.81
CA VAL A 126 2.83 -2.76 -5.99
C VAL A 126 3.52 -1.43 -5.67
N ASP A 127 4.49 -1.04 -6.47
CA ASP A 127 5.16 0.25 -6.28
C ASP A 127 4.20 1.45 -6.48
N ARG A 128 4.41 2.54 -5.74
CA ARG A 128 3.61 3.77 -5.86
C ARG A 128 3.59 4.31 -7.29
N SER A 129 4.72 4.26 -7.99
CA SER A 129 4.81 4.67 -9.40
C SER A 129 3.92 3.81 -10.30
N THR A 130 3.79 2.53 -9.99
CA THR A 130 2.90 1.60 -10.72
C THR A 130 1.45 2.01 -10.51
N VAL A 131 1.05 2.40 -9.30
CA VAL A 131 -0.31 2.91 -9.06
C VAL A 131 -0.56 4.18 -9.88
N LEU A 132 0.36 5.14 -9.87
CA LEU A 132 0.20 6.37 -10.64
C LEU A 132 0.10 6.10 -12.14
N TYR A 133 0.99 5.26 -12.69
CA TYR A 133 1.06 5.00 -14.13
C TYR A 133 -0.03 4.03 -14.64
N ARG A 134 -0.51 3.10 -13.80
CA ARG A 134 -1.44 2.03 -14.20
C ARG A 134 -2.88 2.24 -13.75
N SER A 135 -3.15 3.32 -13.03
CA SER A 135 -4.49 3.61 -12.53
C SER A 135 -5.37 4.39 -13.50
N GLU A 136 -4.82 4.91 -14.60
CA GLU A 136 -5.61 5.49 -15.67
C GLU A 136 -6.36 4.38 -16.42
N ARG A 137 -7.68 4.55 -16.56
CA ARG A 137 -8.50 3.61 -17.32
C ARG A 137 -8.08 3.66 -18.78
N LEU A 138 -7.72 2.51 -19.32
CA LEU A 138 -7.40 2.37 -20.74
C LEU A 138 -8.67 2.62 -21.56
N THR A 139 -8.61 3.54 -22.52
CA THR A 139 -9.73 3.88 -23.43
C THR A 139 -10.16 2.69 -24.27
N ASN A 140 -9.21 1.86 -24.70
CA ASN A 140 -9.46 0.65 -25.47
C ASN A 140 -8.69 -0.54 -24.87
N PRO A 141 -9.22 -1.16 -23.80
CA PRO A 141 -8.49 -2.16 -23.05
C PRO A 141 -8.33 -3.48 -23.82
N GLY A 142 -9.19 -3.76 -24.81
CA GLY A 142 -9.04 -4.91 -25.69
C GLY A 142 -7.83 -4.79 -26.61
N GLU A 143 -7.64 -3.63 -27.24
CA GLU A 143 -6.50 -3.35 -28.12
C GLU A 143 -5.21 -3.17 -27.34
N ALA A 144 -5.21 -2.35 -26.28
CA ALA A 144 -4.04 -2.14 -25.43
C ALA A 144 -3.50 -3.46 -24.84
N ARG A 145 -4.41 -4.41 -24.54
CA ARG A 145 -4.05 -5.76 -24.08
C ARG A 145 -3.80 -6.75 -25.21
N ALA A 146 -4.32 -6.53 -26.41
CA ALA A 146 -4.01 -7.36 -27.58
C ALA A 146 -2.53 -7.25 -27.97
N TRP A 147 -1.98 -6.03 -27.92
CA TRP A 147 -0.54 -5.79 -28.08
C TRP A 147 0.30 -6.36 -26.93
N ARG A 148 -0.30 -6.51 -25.74
CA ARG A 148 0.33 -7.03 -24.53
C ARG A 148 -0.16 -8.41 -24.11
N LYS A 149 -0.69 -9.21 -25.03
CA LYS A 149 -0.64 -10.66 -24.84
C LYS A 149 0.84 -10.97 -24.85
N VAL A 150 1.46 -10.99 -23.67
CA VAL A 150 2.83 -11.46 -23.50
C VAL A 150 2.83 -12.85 -24.10
N LYS A 151 3.26 -12.94 -25.36
CA LYS A 151 3.43 -14.20 -26.07
C LYS A 151 4.60 -14.82 -25.36
N LEU A 152 4.29 -15.57 -24.29
CA LEU A 152 5.29 -16.34 -23.58
C LEU A 152 5.97 -17.20 -24.64
N SER A 153 7.30 -17.13 -24.67
CA SER A 153 8.07 -17.98 -25.57
C SER A 153 7.73 -19.45 -25.27
N ARG A 154 7.91 -20.34 -26.25
CA ARG A 154 7.75 -21.79 -26.02
C ARG A 154 8.54 -22.25 -24.79
N LYS A 155 9.73 -21.69 -24.57
CA LYS A 155 10.57 -21.95 -23.38
C LYS A 155 9.88 -21.53 -22.07
N GLN A 156 9.29 -20.34 -22.02
CA GLN A 156 8.57 -19.86 -20.83
C GLN A 156 7.29 -20.66 -20.55
N LEU A 157 6.55 -21.05 -21.59
CA LEU A 157 5.37 -21.94 -21.45
C LEU A 157 5.76 -23.30 -20.87
N ARG A 158 6.86 -23.87 -21.36
CA ARG A 158 7.43 -25.14 -20.87
C ARG A 158 7.87 -25.05 -19.41
N HIS A 159 8.65 -24.03 -19.03
CA HIS A 159 9.05 -23.82 -17.63
C HIS A 159 7.85 -23.66 -16.71
N ARG A 160 6.83 -22.90 -17.13
CA ARG A 160 5.60 -22.72 -16.37
C ARG A 160 4.78 -23.99 -16.24
N ALA A 161 4.77 -24.84 -17.27
CA ALA A 161 4.10 -26.14 -17.17
C ALA A 161 4.85 -27.04 -16.19
N ALA A 162 6.18 -27.12 -16.28
CA ALA A 162 6.99 -27.88 -15.35
C ALA A 162 6.90 -27.36 -13.91
N SER A 163 6.69 -26.07 -13.68
CA SER A 163 6.51 -25.52 -12.32
C SER A 163 5.20 -25.95 -11.65
N LYS A 164 4.26 -26.57 -12.37
CA LYS A 164 3.03 -27.12 -11.79
C LYS A 164 3.22 -28.43 -11.05
N LEU A 165 4.34 -29.11 -11.29
CA LEU A 165 4.72 -30.35 -10.61
C LEU A 165 5.69 -30.05 -9.48
N THR A 166 5.55 -30.79 -8.38
CA THR A 166 6.52 -30.73 -7.28
C THR A 166 7.87 -31.29 -7.72
N SER A 167 8.91 -31.08 -6.91
CA SER A 167 10.22 -31.66 -7.23
C SER A 167 10.21 -33.18 -7.16
N ASP A 168 9.34 -33.79 -6.36
CA ASP A 168 9.30 -35.23 -6.18
C ASP A 168 8.51 -35.91 -7.29
N ASP A 169 7.40 -35.31 -7.75
CA ASP A 169 6.68 -35.81 -8.94
C ASP A 169 7.58 -35.82 -10.18
N LYS A 170 8.43 -34.79 -10.32
CA LYS A 170 9.43 -34.72 -11.41
C LYS A 170 10.43 -35.87 -11.34
N LYS A 171 10.90 -36.21 -10.12
CA LYS A 171 11.83 -37.34 -9.92
C LYS A 171 11.14 -38.67 -10.24
N GLN A 172 9.91 -38.86 -9.78
CA GLN A 172 9.15 -40.08 -10.07
C GLN A 172 8.92 -40.25 -11.58
N LEU A 173 8.55 -39.17 -12.27
CA LEU A 173 8.34 -39.19 -13.71
C LEU A 173 9.62 -39.50 -14.48
N LEU A 174 10.76 -38.91 -14.08
CA LEU A 174 12.07 -39.26 -14.65
C LEU A 174 12.46 -40.71 -14.35
N GLY A 175 12.19 -41.20 -13.14
CA GLY A 175 12.44 -42.57 -12.74
C GLY A 175 11.68 -43.58 -13.60
N TYR A 176 10.39 -43.33 -13.85
CA TYR A 176 9.58 -44.16 -14.73
C TYR A 176 10.08 -44.16 -16.18
N LEU A 177 10.46 -43.00 -16.72
CA LEU A 177 11.05 -42.93 -18.06
C LEU A 177 12.36 -43.72 -18.14
N GLN A 178 13.20 -43.67 -17.10
CA GLN A 178 14.42 -44.46 -17.03
C GLN A 178 14.15 -45.96 -16.97
N THR A 179 13.11 -46.40 -16.25
CA THR A 179 12.73 -47.83 -16.23
C THR A 179 12.24 -48.29 -17.59
N CYS A 180 11.38 -47.51 -18.26
CA CYS A 180 10.92 -47.86 -19.61
C CYS A 180 12.08 -47.89 -20.61
N TRP A 181 13.05 -46.99 -20.48
CA TRP A 181 14.26 -47.00 -21.31
C TRP A 181 15.09 -48.26 -21.10
N LYS A 182 15.32 -48.68 -19.85
CA LYS A 182 16.05 -49.91 -19.52
C LYS A 182 15.36 -51.17 -20.04
N GLU A 183 14.03 -51.16 -20.07
CA GLU A 183 13.21 -52.28 -20.54
C GLU A 183 12.90 -52.22 -22.05
N GLU A 184 13.48 -51.26 -22.78
CA GLU A 184 13.23 -51.01 -24.22
C GLU A 184 11.73 -50.88 -24.57
N LYS A 185 10.91 -50.43 -23.61
CA LYS A 185 9.47 -50.25 -23.81
C LYS A 185 9.18 -48.93 -24.52
N PRO A 186 8.38 -48.93 -25.60
CA PRO A 186 8.00 -47.70 -26.27
C PRO A 186 7.10 -46.86 -25.36
N VAL A 187 7.52 -45.63 -25.04
CA VAL A 187 6.74 -44.68 -24.24
C VAL A 187 6.06 -43.70 -25.17
N THR A 188 4.72 -43.74 -25.20
CA THR A 188 3.92 -42.71 -25.87
C THR A 188 3.47 -41.66 -24.86
N LEU A 189 3.12 -40.47 -25.35
CA LEU A 189 2.58 -39.41 -24.47
C LEU A 189 1.23 -39.78 -23.84
N LEU A 190 0.49 -40.73 -24.44
CA LEU A 190 -0.77 -41.24 -23.90
C LEU A 190 -0.52 -42.21 -22.76
N SER A 191 0.33 -43.22 -22.99
CA SER A 191 0.70 -44.19 -21.95
C SER A 191 1.38 -43.51 -20.75
N LEU A 192 2.17 -42.46 -20.99
CA LEU A 192 2.77 -41.66 -19.92
C LEU A 192 1.73 -40.84 -19.15
N LEU A 193 0.67 -40.37 -19.82
CA LEU A 193 -0.41 -39.63 -19.16
C LEU A 193 -1.24 -40.54 -18.26
N GLU A 194 -1.54 -41.76 -18.71
CA GLU A 194 -2.22 -42.78 -17.92
C GLU A 194 -1.40 -43.11 -16.68
N TRP A 195 -0.13 -43.43 -16.85
CA TRP A 195 0.78 -43.65 -15.72
C TRP A 195 0.86 -42.45 -14.77
N ALA A 196 0.97 -41.23 -15.31
CA ALA A 196 1.08 -40.02 -14.48
C ALA A 196 -0.20 -39.74 -13.68
N ARG A 197 -1.38 -40.11 -14.20
CA ARG A 197 -2.64 -40.00 -13.46
C ARG A 197 -2.70 -40.99 -12.30
N GLU A 198 -2.20 -42.19 -12.49
CA GLU A 198 -2.23 -43.24 -11.48
C GLU A 198 -1.14 -43.04 -10.40
N ALA A 199 0.07 -42.67 -10.80
CA ALA A 199 1.23 -42.61 -9.91
C ALA A 199 1.39 -41.27 -9.17
N ILE A 200 1.10 -40.14 -9.83
CA ILE A 200 1.35 -38.79 -9.29
C ILE A 200 0.11 -37.89 -9.28
N ASP A 201 -1.09 -38.49 -9.42
CA ASP A 201 -2.38 -37.76 -9.49
C ASP A 201 -2.36 -36.59 -10.48
N PHE A 202 -1.86 -36.83 -11.70
CA PHE A 202 -1.70 -35.76 -12.68
C PHE A 202 -3.04 -35.21 -13.21
N GLN A 203 -3.42 -34.02 -12.75
CA GLN A 203 -4.72 -33.40 -13.05
C GLN A 203 -4.85 -32.74 -14.44
N TYR A 204 -3.79 -32.70 -15.26
CA TYR A 204 -3.79 -31.96 -16.51
C TYR A 204 -3.90 -32.86 -17.75
N GLY A 205 -4.29 -32.28 -18.89
CA GLY A 205 -4.40 -33.00 -20.16
C GLY A 205 -3.06 -33.22 -20.88
N LYS A 206 -3.09 -34.10 -21.90
CA LYS A 206 -1.97 -34.46 -22.79
C LYS A 206 -1.12 -33.26 -23.28
N PRO A 207 -1.69 -32.13 -23.74
CA PRO A 207 -0.87 -31.01 -24.19
C PRO A 207 -0.02 -30.41 -23.08
N THR A 208 -0.55 -30.36 -21.85
CA THR A 208 0.17 -29.82 -20.70
C THR A 208 1.32 -30.74 -20.33
N LEU A 209 1.12 -32.06 -20.36
CA LEU A 209 2.18 -33.04 -20.14
C LEU A 209 3.35 -32.85 -21.13
N GLY A 210 3.06 -32.62 -22.41
CA GLY A 210 4.11 -32.29 -23.38
C GLY A 210 4.88 -31.01 -23.03
N TYR A 211 4.20 -29.95 -22.58
CA TYR A 211 4.89 -28.75 -22.10
C TYR A 211 5.71 -29.00 -20.83
N VAL A 212 5.23 -29.85 -19.91
CA VAL A 212 5.95 -30.25 -18.71
C VAL A 212 7.26 -30.94 -19.08
N LEU A 213 7.20 -31.97 -19.93
CA LEU A 213 8.38 -32.73 -20.37
C LEU A 213 9.41 -31.80 -21.02
N GLY A 214 8.96 -30.93 -21.93
CA GLY A 214 9.83 -29.93 -22.55
C GLY A 214 10.38 -28.89 -21.57
N GLY A 215 9.71 -28.65 -20.44
CA GLY A 215 10.17 -27.78 -19.36
C GLY A 215 11.17 -28.46 -18.42
N MET A 216 11.12 -29.78 -18.34
CA MET A 216 12.10 -30.63 -17.66
C MET A 216 13.35 -30.90 -18.53
N GLY A 217 13.38 -30.43 -19.78
CA GLY A 217 14.49 -30.62 -20.71
C GLY A 217 14.42 -31.91 -21.52
N LEU A 218 13.31 -32.65 -21.44
CA LEU A 218 13.10 -33.87 -22.20
C LEU A 218 12.62 -33.53 -23.62
N ALA A 219 13.26 -34.13 -24.62
CA ALA A 219 12.80 -34.13 -26.00
C ALA A 219 11.92 -35.37 -26.23
N PHE A 220 10.77 -35.17 -26.87
CA PHE A 220 9.78 -36.19 -27.19
C PHE A 220 9.10 -35.84 -28.52
#